data_AF-A0A9Q4BTY7-F1
#
_entry.id   AF-A0A9Q4BTY7-F1
#
_cell.length_a   1.000
_cell.length_b   1.000
_cell.length_c   1.000
_cell.angle_alpha   90.00
_cell.angle_beta   90.00
_cell.angle_gamma   90.00
#
_symmetry.space_group_name_H-M   'P 1'
#
loop_
_entity.id
_entity.type
_entity.pdbx_description
1 polymer ?
#
loop_
_entity_poly.entity_id
_entity_poly.type
_entity_poly.pdbx_seq_one_letter_code
_entity_poly.pdbx_strand_id
1 'polypeptide(L)'
;MFRYVNQAAEKVDGMALVTGEEKYTDDFKYMDMLYVAILHSGYAHAKIEELDDSEARKMDGVIEVLSYKNAGGILYTTAGQGYPEPSPYDTCLFN
;
A
#
# COMPACT_ATOMS: atom_id res chain seq x y z
N MET A 1 -23.76 -29.05 25.60
CA MET A 1 -22.36 -28.68 25.91
C MET A 1 -21.69 -28.27 24.60
N PHE A 2 -21.02 -27.12 24.55
CA PHE A 2 -20.39 -26.63 23.31
C PHE A 2 -19.14 -27.44 22.98
N ARG A 3 -18.96 -27.81 21.70
CA ARG A 3 -17.86 -28.69 21.24
C ARG A 3 -16.48 -28.03 21.27
N TYR A 4 -16.40 -26.70 21.19
CA TYR A 4 -15.15 -25.97 20.97
C TYR A 4 -14.90 -24.81 21.94
N VAL A 5 -15.92 -24.33 22.65
CA VAL A 5 -15.78 -23.18 23.56
C VAL A 5 -15.10 -23.62 24.85
N ASN A 6 -14.07 -22.88 25.29
CA ASN A 6 -13.28 -23.17 26.49
C ASN A 6 -12.54 -24.53 26.43
N GLN A 7 -11.99 -24.85 25.26
CA GLN A 7 -11.14 -26.02 25.04
C GLN A 7 -9.81 -25.56 24.42
N ALA A 8 -8.72 -26.24 24.78
CA ALA A 8 -7.44 -26.07 24.10
C ALA A 8 -7.51 -26.76 22.74
N ALA A 9 -7.97 -26.03 21.72
CA ALA A 9 -8.02 -26.51 20.34
C ALA A 9 -6.73 -26.14 19.60
N GLU A 10 -6.25 -27.02 18.73
CA GLU A 10 -5.14 -26.71 17.85
C GLU A 10 -5.53 -25.61 16.85
N LYS A 11 -4.59 -24.70 16.60
CA LYS A 11 -4.76 -23.61 15.65
C LYS A 11 -4.67 -24.16 14.23
N VAL A 12 -5.68 -23.90 13.41
CA VAL A 12 -5.79 -24.49 12.06
C VAL A 12 -4.61 -24.17 11.13
N ASP A 13 -4.00 -23.01 11.31
CA ASP A 13 -2.84 -22.51 10.57
C ASP A 13 -1.52 -22.69 11.35
N GLY A 14 -1.57 -23.31 12.55
CA GLY A 14 -0.44 -23.38 13.46
C GLY A 14 0.78 -24.08 12.87
N MET A 15 0.57 -25.21 12.18
CA MET A 15 1.66 -25.98 11.58
C MET A 15 2.35 -25.22 10.43
N ALA A 16 1.56 -24.62 9.53
CA ALA A 16 2.09 -23.86 8.40
C ALA A 16 2.91 -22.65 8.85
N LEU A 17 2.46 -21.97 9.92
CA LEU A 17 3.17 -20.84 10.51
C LEU A 17 4.51 -21.24 11.15
N VAL A 18 4.55 -22.33 11.93
CA VAL A 18 5.80 -22.73 12.62
C VAL A 18 6.82 -23.39 11.70
N THR A 19 6.38 -23.89 10.54
CA THR A 19 7.25 -24.50 9.52
C THR A 19 7.70 -23.51 8.45
N GLY A 20 7.13 -22.29 8.41
CA GLY A 20 7.40 -21.31 7.37
C GLY A 20 6.80 -21.67 6.00
N GLU A 21 5.79 -22.53 5.97
CA GLU A 21 5.05 -22.87 4.76
C GLU A 21 4.00 -21.80 4.40
N GLU A 22 3.49 -21.08 5.40
CA GLU A 22 2.56 -19.97 5.19
C GLU A 22 3.25 -18.80 4.49
N LYS A 23 2.57 -18.14 3.55
CA LYS A 23 3.13 -17.04 2.76
C LYS A 23 2.56 -15.70 3.17
N TYR A 24 3.45 -14.74 3.36
CA TYR A 24 3.14 -13.33 3.55
C TYR A 24 3.37 -12.54 2.27
N THR A 25 3.03 -11.25 2.30
CA THR A 25 3.05 -10.37 1.13
C THR A 25 4.38 -10.36 0.37
N ASP A 26 5.51 -10.45 1.07
CA ASP A 26 6.86 -10.42 0.47
C ASP A 26 7.35 -11.79 -0.02
N ASP A 27 6.66 -12.88 0.32
CA ASP A 27 6.99 -14.23 -0.13
C ASP A 27 6.48 -14.51 -1.57
N PHE A 28 5.59 -13.66 -2.07
CA PHE A 28 5.09 -13.74 -3.42
C PHE A 28 6.10 -13.14 -4.41
N LYS A 29 6.38 -13.90 -5.48
CA LYS A 29 7.23 -13.45 -6.59
C LYS A 29 6.47 -13.62 -7.89
N TYR A 30 6.41 -12.54 -8.66
CA TYR A 30 5.77 -12.51 -9.97
C TYR A 30 6.82 -12.21 -11.05
N MET A 31 6.54 -12.64 -12.27
CA MET A 31 7.33 -12.22 -13.43
C MET A 31 7.20 -10.70 -13.58
N ASP A 32 8.32 -10.02 -13.81
CA ASP A 32 8.40 -8.56 -13.98
C ASP A 32 7.89 -7.74 -12.77
N MET A 33 7.96 -8.29 -11.56
CA MET A 33 7.59 -7.59 -10.33
C MET A 33 8.46 -6.34 -10.12
N LEU A 34 7.80 -5.18 -9.98
CA LEU A 34 8.44 -3.92 -9.65
C LEU A 34 8.48 -3.70 -8.13
N TYR A 35 9.42 -2.87 -7.71
CA TYR A 35 9.56 -2.44 -6.31
C TYR A 35 9.29 -0.95 -6.18
N VAL A 36 8.71 -0.55 -5.05
CA VAL A 36 8.43 0.85 -4.73
C VAL A 36 9.30 1.27 -3.56
N ALA A 37 9.94 2.43 -3.68
CA ALA A 37 10.61 3.12 -2.59
C ALA A 37 9.92 4.46 -2.33
N ILE A 38 9.75 4.81 -1.06
CA ILE A 38 9.06 6.04 -0.65
C ILE A 38 10.10 7.05 -0.13
N LEU A 39 10.11 8.24 -0.74
CA LEU A 39 10.84 9.39 -0.21
C LEU A 39 9.93 10.15 0.77
N HIS A 40 10.27 10.09 2.06
CA HIS A 40 9.55 10.80 3.10
C HIS A 40 10.03 12.25 3.25
N SER A 41 9.13 13.13 3.71
CA SER A 41 9.50 14.49 4.10
C SER A 41 10.48 14.47 5.29
N GLY A 42 11.59 15.19 5.17
CA GLY A 42 12.49 15.47 6.29
C GLY A 42 11.99 16.58 7.23
N TYR A 43 10.86 17.21 6.90
CA TYR A 43 10.28 18.32 7.65
C TYR A 43 8.93 17.91 8.24
N ALA A 44 8.72 18.21 9.53
CA ALA A 44 7.46 17.95 10.22
C ALA A 44 6.30 18.81 9.66
N HIS A 45 6.60 20.03 9.22
CA HIS A 45 5.65 20.93 8.58
C HIS A 45 6.37 21.86 7.58
N ALA A 46 6.07 21.70 6.30
CA ALA A 46 6.59 22.53 5.22
C ALA A 46 5.64 22.49 4.02
N LYS A 47 5.73 23.49 3.16
CA LYS A 47 5.07 23.49 1.85
C LYS A 47 6.07 23.03 0.80
N ILE A 48 5.64 22.15 -0.10
CA ILE A 48 6.42 21.77 -1.28
C ILE A 48 6.33 22.93 -2.27
N GLU A 49 7.42 23.68 -2.43
CA GLU A 49 7.50 24.74 -3.44
C GLU A 49 7.95 24.18 -4.79
N GLU A 50 8.90 23.25 -4.78
CA GLU A 50 9.43 22.59 -5.97
C GLU A 50 9.79 21.13 -5.63
N LEU A 51 9.66 20.25 -6.63
CA LEU A 51 10.13 18.87 -6.58
C LEU A 51 10.84 18.60 -7.90
N ASP A 52 12.15 18.35 -7.89
CA ASP A 52 12.88 17.92 -9.09
C ASP A 52 13.16 16.42 -9.01
N ASP A 53 12.53 15.67 -9.91
CA ASP A 53 12.68 14.21 -10.04
C ASP A 53 13.46 13.81 -11.31
N SER A 54 14.12 14.77 -11.97
CA SER A 54 14.78 14.55 -13.26
C SER A 54 15.92 13.54 -13.21
N GLU A 55 16.74 13.57 -12.16
CA GLU A 55 17.85 12.61 -12.01
C GLU A 55 17.33 11.22 -11.66
N ALA A 56 16.33 11.10 -10.79
CA ALA A 56 15.73 9.81 -10.43
C ALA A 56 15.14 9.11 -11.67
N ARG A 57 14.48 9.87 -12.56
CA ARG A 57 13.92 9.34 -13.82
C ARG A 57 14.99 8.86 -14.81
N LYS A 58 16.23 9.34 -14.72
CA LYS A 58 17.33 8.92 -15.59
C LYS A 58 18.07 7.69 -15.06
N MET A 59 17.83 7.29 -13.81
CA MET A 59 18.51 6.15 -13.22
C MET A 59 18.09 4.85 -13.90
N ASP A 60 19.07 4.03 -14.28
CA ASP A 60 18.82 2.71 -14.84
C ASP A 60 17.98 1.86 -13.88
N GLY A 61 16.90 1.27 -14.38
CA GLY A 61 15.97 0.44 -13.62
C GLY A 61 14.81 1.19 -12.95
N VAL A 62 14.80 2.53 -12.97
CA VAL A 62 13.61 3.30 -12.56
C VAL A 62 12.59 3.28 -13.69
N ILE A 63 11.39 2.78 -13.37
CA ILE A 63 10.28 2.70 -14.32
C ILE A 63 9.43 3.97 -14.30
N GLU A 64 9.15 4.51 -13.12
CA GLU A 64 8.33 5.71 -12.94
C GLU A 64 8.65 6.41 -11.60
N VAL A 65 8.44 7.72 -11.54
CA VAL A 65 8.45 8.50 -10.29
C VAL A 65 7.06 9.08 -10.07
N LEU A 66 6.40 8.65 -9.00
CA LEU A 66 5.05 9.09 -8.64
C LEU A 66 5.11 10.29 -7.70
N SER A 67 4.35 11.35 -7.99
CA SER A 67 4.29 12.57 -7.18
C SER A 67 2.97 13.32 -7.37
N TYR A 68 2.82 14.46 -6.70
CA TYR A 68 1.65 15.32 -6.93
C TYR A 68 1.56 15.85 -8.38
N LYS A 69 2.65 15.83 -9.15
CA LYS A 69 2.68 16.30 -10.54
C LYS A 69 1.92 15.39 -11.51
N ASN A 70 1.77 14.10 -11.18
CA ASN A 70 1.11 13.10 -12.02
C ASN A 70 -0.10 12.43 -11.34
N ALA A 71 -0.65 13.08 -10.29
CA ALA A 71 -1.95 12.73 -9.73
C ALA A 71 -3.08 13.27 -10.64
N GLY A 72 -4.07 12.44 -10.98
CA GLY A 72 -5.09 12.73 -11.99
C GLY A 72 -6.07 13.85 -11.70
N GLY A 73 -6.00 14.46 -10.51
CA GLY A 73 -6.93 15.49 -10.03
C GLY A 73 -8.36 14.99 -9.78
N ILE A 74 -8.67 13.74 -10.10
CA ILE A 74 -9.98 13.13 -9.83
C ILE A 74 -10.02 12.74 -8.37
N LEU A 75 -10.79 13.52 -7.60
CA LEU A 75 -10.99 13.26 -6.20
C LEU A 75 -11.95 12.08 -6.00
N TYR A 76 -11.65 11.25 -5.01
CA TYR A 76 -12.51 10.16 -4.56
C TYR A 76 -12.40 10.01 -3.05
N THR A 77 -13.31 9.23 -2.46
CA THR A 77 -13.29 8.89 -1.04
C THR A 77 -12.75 7.47 -0.84
N THR A 78 -11.94 7.29 0.20
CA THR A 78 -11.44 5.98 0.62
C THR A 78 -12.37 5.27 1.62
N ALA A 79 -13.46 5.91 2.03
CA ALA A 79 -14.38 5.41 3.06
C ALA A 79 -15.22 4.20 2.62
N GLY A 80 -15.46 4.04 1.31
CA GLY A 80 -16.15 2.89 0.73
C GLY A 80 -17.60 2.73 1.19
N GLN A 81 -18.34 3.82 1.43
CA GLN A 81 -19.75 3.74 1.83
C GLN A 81 -20.67 3.60 0.60
N GLY A 82 -21.92 3.17 0.88
CA GLY A 82 -22.95 3.03 -0.15
C GLY A 82 -23.55 4.37 -0.58
N TYR A 83 -24.16 4.41 -1.76
CA TYR A 83 -24.84 5.60 -2.26
C TYR A 83 -26.15 5.91 -1.47
N PRO A 84 -26.44 7.18 -1.14
CA PRO A 84 -25.61 8.36 -1.37
C PRO A 84 -24.38 8.39 -0.44
N GLU A 85 -23.20 8.56 -1.02
CA GLU A 85 -21.91 8.55 -0.31
C GLU A 85 -21.69 9.89 0.40
N PRO A 86 -21.69 9.93 1.74
CA PRO A 86 -21.59 11.18 2.49
C PRO A 86 -20.15 11.62 2.78
N SER A 87 -19.15 10.81 2.46
CA SER A 87 -17.75 11.04 2.83
C SER A 87 -17.06 12.10 1.94
N PRO A 88 -16.02 12.78 2.45
CA PRO A 88 -15.29 13.78 1.67
C PRO A 88 -14.53 13.14 0.50
N TYR A 89 -14.49 13.90 -0.61
CA TYR A 89 -13.70 13.60 -1.80
C TYR A 89 -12.37 14.33 -1.66
N ASP A 90 -11.45 13.78 -0.88
CA ASP A 90 -10.19 14.43 -0.47
C ASP A 90 -8.94 13.68 -0.93
N THR A 91 -9.11 12.53 -1.57
CA THR A 91 -8.01 11.68 -2.03
C THR A 91 -7.92 11.70 -3.55
N CYS A 92 -6.71 11.71 -4.10
CA CYS A 92 -6.44 11.58 -5.53
C CYS A 92 -5.46 10.43 -5.78
N LEU A 93 -5.65 9.68 -6.86
CA LEU A 93 -4.70 8.65 -7.32
C LEU A 93 -3.84 9.17 -8.47
N PHE A 94 -2.70 8.49 -8.67
CA PHE A 94 -1.86 8.65 -9.86
C PHE A 94 -2.58 8.14 -11.11
N ASN A 95 -2.28 8.74 -12.25
CA ASN A 95 -2.81 8.32 -13.56
C ASN A 95 -2.21 7.02 -14.05
#